data_AF-A0A9D6Z7L3-F1
#
_entry.id   AF-A0A9D6Z7L3-F1
#
_cell.length_a   1.000
_cell.length_b   1.000
_cell.length_c   1.000
_cell.angle_alpha   90.00
_cell.angle_beta   90.00
_cell.angle_gamma   90.00
#
_symmetry.space_group_name_H-M   'P 1'
#
loop_
_entity.id
_entity.type
_entity.pdbx_description
1 polymer ?
#
loop_
_entity_poly.entity_id
_entity_poly.type
_entity_poly.pdbx_seq_one_letter_code
_entity_poly.pdbx_strand_id
1 'polypeptide(L)' 'MKLQQLIQELPPEMQKEVEDFAKFLLAKTTKQVRRKPSFSWAGALEDLKDQYTSVELQHKISDLMIGGK' A
#
# COMPACT_ATOMS: atom_id res chain seq x y z
N MET A 1 -12.23 36.11 -12.61
CA MET A 1 -10.76 36.07 -12.75
C MET A 1 -10.34 34.64 -13.04
N LYS A 2 -9.54 34.40 -14.10
CA LYS A 2 -9.06 33.06 -14.45
C LYS A 2 -7.81 32.75 -13.64
N LEU A 3 -7.72 31.54 -13.09
CA LEU A 3 -6.59 31.03 -12.31
C LEU A 3 -5.24 31.22 -13.04
N GLN A 4 -5.26 31.16 -14.38
CA GLN A 4 -4.10 31.35 -15.25
C GLN A 4 -3.50 32.78 -15.18
N GLN A 5 -4.30 33.81 -14.91
CA GLN A 5 -3.81 35.19 -14.83
C GLN A 5 -3.08 35.45 -13.51
N LEU A 6 -3.60 34.91 -12.41
CA LEU A 6 -2.93 34.94 -11.10
C LEU A 6 -1.57 34.23 -11.15
N ILE A 7 -1.50 33.07 -11.82
CA ILE A 7 -0.25 32.30 -11.99
C ILE A 7 0.79 33.11 -12.78
N GLN A 8 0.38 33.91 -13.77
CA GLN A 8 1.31 34.75 -14.54
C GLN A 8 1.81 35.97 -13.76
N GLU A 9 1.04 36.50 -12.81
CA GLU A 9 1.47 37.60 -11.93
C GLU A 9 2.34 37.13 -10.74
N LEU A 10 2.38 35.83 -10.48
CA LEU A 10 3.17 35.26 -9.39
C LEU A 10 4.67 35.23 -9.74
N PRO A 11 5.57 35.50 -8.79
CA PRO A 11 7.01 35.29 -8.96
C PRO A 11 7.30 33.83 -9.36
N PRO A 12 8.36 33.58 -10.15
CA PRO A 12 8.68 32.25 -10.67
C PRO A 12 8.87 31.19 -9.57
N GLU A 13 9.25 31.62 -8.37
CA GLU A 13 9.39 30.76 -7.19
C GLU A 13 8.04 30.21 -6.70
N MET A 14 7.00 31.06 -6.68
CA MET A 14 5.66 30.64 -6.28
C MET A 14 4.90 29.90 -7.39
N GLN A 15 5.22 30.18 -8.67
CA GLN A 15 4.69 29.38 -9.78
C GLN A 15 5.07 27.90 -9.65
N LYS A 16 6.30 27.63 -9.20
CA LYS A 16 6.80 26.27 -8.97
C LYS A 16 6.04 25.57 -7.85
N GLU A 17 5.75 26.27 -6.77
CA GLU A 17 4.96 25.75 -5.65
C GLU A 17 3.51 25.45 -6.06
N VAL A 18 2.91 26.30 -6.89
CA VAL A 18 1.57 26.06 -7.46
C VAL A 18 1.57 24.85 -8.40
N GLU A 19 2.63 24.68 -9.21
CA GLU A 19 2.79 23.51 -10.08
C GLU A 19 2.90 22.21 -9.27
N ASP A 20 3.71 22.22 -8.20
CA ASP A 20 3.87 21.09 -7.31
C ASP A 20 2.57 20.78 -6.56
N PHE A 21 1.82 21.80 -6.14
CA PHE A 21 0.50 21.62 -5.52
C PHE A 21 -0.52 21.05 -6.51
N ALA A 22 -0.52 21.50 -7.77
CA ALA A 22 -1.38 20.96 -8.82
C ALA A 22 -1.05 19.48 -9.12
N LYS A 23 0.24 19.13 -9.20
CA LYS A 23 0.70 17.74 -9.32
C LYS A 23 0.25 16.89 -8.13
N PHE A 24 0.37 17.42 -6.91
CA PHE A 24 -0.09 16.74 -5.70
C PHE A 24 -1.59 16.48 -5.72
N LEU A 25 -2.40 17.46 -6.12
CA LEU A 25 -3.85 17.30 -6.22
C LEU A 25 -4.23 16.24 -7.26
N LEU A 26 -3.59 16.24 -8.44
CA LEU A 26 -3.80 15.22 -9.49
C LEU A 26 -3.41 13.80 -9.02
N ALA A 27 -2.29 13.68 -8.30
CA ALA A 27 -1.86 12.41 -7.71
C ALA A 27 -2.79 11.93 -6.60
N LYS A 28 -3.40 12.86 -5.85
CA LYS A 28 -4.34 12.55 -4.76
C LYS A 28 -5.69 12.05 -5.29
N THR A 29 -6.25 12.66 -6.34
CA THR A 29 -7.50 12.19 -6.96
C THR A 29 -7.33 10.83 -7.62
N THR A 30 -6.19 10.55 -8.25
CA THR A 30 -5.91 9.24 -8.86
C THR A 30 -5.69 8.13 -7.81
N LYS A 31 -5.04 8.44 -6.68
CA LYS A 31 -4.94 7.50 -5.53
C LYS A 31 -6.27 7.24 -4.81
N GLN A 32 -7.30 8.03 -5.07
CA GLN A 32 -8.59 7.91 -4.40
C GLN A 32 -9.48 6.79 -4.95
N VAL A 33 -9.04 6.08 -6.00
CA VAL A 33 -9.50 4.70 -6.25
C VAL A 33 -8.91 3.80 -5.17
N ARG A 34 -9.39 4.00 -3.93
CA ARG A 34 -9.19 3.09 -2.82
C ARG A 34 -9.85 1.79 -3.23
N ARG A 35 -9.10 0.92 -3.93
CA ARG A 35 -9.46 -0.49 -4.02
C ARG A 35 -9.68 -0.94 -2.59
N LYS A 36 -10.90 -1.41 -2.28
CA LYS A 36 -11.19 -2.01 -0.97
C LYS A 36 -10.07 -3.02 -0.70
N PRO A 37 -9.43 -2.98 0.49
CA PRO A 37 -8.41 -3.98 0.81
C PRO A 37 -9.04 -5.35 0.61
N SER A 38 -8.53 -6.09 -0.37
CA SER A 38 -8.98 -7.45 -0.61
C SER A 38 -8.32 -8.31 0.46
N PHE A 39 -9.06 -8.58 1.53
CA PHE A 39 -8.72 -9.60 2.53
C PHE A 39 -8.82 -11.02 1.95
N SER A 40 -8.47 -11.21 0.67
CA SER A 40 -8.51 -12.49 -0.02
C SER A 40 -7.51 -13.51 0.55
N TRP A 41 -6.53 -13.04 1.32
CA TRP A 41 -5.61 -13.88 2.08
C TRP A 41 -6.19 -14.34 3.42
N ALA A 42 -7.20 -13.63 3.96
CA ALA A 42 -7.83 -14.01 5.22
C ALA A 42 -8.67 -15.27 4.99
N GLY A 43 -8.35 -16.35 5.71
CA GLY A 43 -9.01 -17.65 5.53
C GLY A 43 -8.39 -18.54 4.45
N ALA A 44 -7.33 -18.12 3.76
CA ALA A 44 -6.68 -18.94 2.73
C ALA A 44 -6.05 -20.25 3.26
N LEU A 45 -5.84 -20.36 4.57
CA LEU A 45 -5.35 -21.56 5.25
C LEU A 45 -6.41 -22.20 6.16
N GLU A 46 -7.70 -21.83 6.01
CA GLU A 46 -8.76 -22.35 6.86
C GLU A 46 -8.89 -23.88 6.74
N ASP A 47 -8.72 -24.45 5.55
CA ASP A 47 -8.79 -25.90 5.32
C ASP A 47 -7.63 -26.69 5.95
N LEU A 48 -6.55 -26.01 6.32
CA LEU A 48 -5.39 -26.61 6.97
C LEU A 48 -5.47 -26.57 8.49
N LYS A 49 -6.41 -25.80 9.06
CA LYS A 49 -6.59 -25.68 10.52
C LYS A 49 -6.95 -27.02 11.17
N ASP A 50 -7.69 -27.86 10.44
CA ASP A 50 -8.15 -29.17 10.91
C ASP A 50 -7.10 -30.27 10.63
N GLN A 51 -6.10 -30.00 9.79
CA GLN A 51 -5.03 -30.93 9.43
C GLN A 51 -3.76 -30.75 10.26
N TYR A 52 -3.54 -29.54 10.78
CA TYR A 52 -2.34 -29.23 11.54
C TYR A 52 -2.68 -28.43 12.78
N THR A 53 -2.32 -28.97 13.93
CA THR A 53 -2.31 -28.21 15.18
C THR A 53 -1.09 -27.30 15.23
N SER A 54 -1.20 -26.19 15.98
CA SER A 54 -0.09 -25.25 16.16
C SER A 54 1.18 -25.93 16.71
N VAL A 55 1.03 -27.00 17.48
CA VAL A 55 2.13 -27.74 18.10
C VAL A 55 2.82 -28.67 17.10
N GLU A 56 2.06 -29.32 16.21
CA GLU A 56 2.63 -30.16 15.13
C GLU A 56 3.45 -29.33 14.14
N LEU A 57 3.01 -28.11 13.84
CA LEU A 57 3.78 -27.18 13.01
C LEU A 57 5.09 -26.77 13.69
N GLN A 58 5.07 -26.52 15.01
CA GLN A 58 6.27 -26.20 15.78
C GLN A 58 7.29 -27.35 15.79
N HIS A 59 6.82 -28.58 15.97
CA HIS A 59 7.68 -29.77 15.90
C HIS A 59 8.26 -29.95 14.50
N LYS A 60 7.45 -29.86 13.44
CA LYS A 60 7.94 -29.94 12.05
C LYS A 60 9.01 -28.90 11.74
N ILE A 61 8.83 -27.66 12.20
CA ILE A 61 9.85 -26.60 12.02
C ILE A 61 11.12 -26.93 12.80
N SER A 62 11.00 -27.44 14.02
CA SER A 62 12.16 -27.84 14.83
C SER A 62 12.92 -28.99 14.17
N ASP A 63 12.22 -30.00 13.66
CA ASP A 63 12.81 -31.12 12.92
C ASP A 63 13.49 -30.67 11.62
N LEU A 64 12.88 -29.75 10.87
CA LEU A 64 13.47 -29.18 9.65
C LEU A 64 14.76 -28.38 9.94
N MET A 65 14.80 -27.68 11.08
CA MET A 65 15.97 -26.90 11.50
C MET A 65 17.08 -27.78 12.06
N ILE A 66 16.73 -28.92 12.68
CA ILE A 66 17.68 -29.85 13.29
C ILE A 66 18.20 -30.89 12.28
N GLY A 67 17.38 -31.30 11.31
CA GLY A 67 17.70 -32.29 10.27
C GLY A 67 18.54 -31.77 9.10
N GLY A 68 18.98 -30.51 9.14
CA GLY A 68 19.86 -29.89 8.13
C GLY A 68 21.36 -30.15 8.36
N LYS A 69 21.73 -31.28 8.99
CA LYS A 69 23.13 -31.67 9.25
C LYS A 69 23.46 -33.02 8.63
#